data_AF-H2L5U2-F1
#
_entry.id   AF-H2L5U2-F1
#
_cell.length_a   1.000
_cell.length_b   1.000
_cell.length_c   1.000
_cell.angle_alpha   90.00
_cell.angle_beta   90.00
_cell.angle_gamma   90.00
#
_symmetry.space_group_name_H-M   'P 1'
#
loop_
_entity.id
_entity.type
_entity.pdbx_description
1 polymer ?
#
loop_
_entity_poly.entity_id
_entity_poly.type
_entity_poly.pdbx_seq_one_letter_code
_entity_poly.pdbx_strand_id
1 'polypeptide(L)'
;LNPGCSLFPSLLLCQSQSRGQFTVTQPGVVRFAVGESVSISCRTSENVFVYNGYHRLSWYQQKDGESPKQLIYSASTQQSGIPSRFTGSGSNSDFTLTISGIQAEDAAVYYCQSYHEINSQYLFTQ
;
A
#
# COMPACT_ATOMS: atom_id res chain seq x y z
N LEU A 1 -0.61 22.22 -4.62
CA LEU A 1 -0.92 22.47 -3.20
C LEU A 1 -1.89 21.40 -2.74
N ASN A 2 -1.38 20.30 -2.19
CA ASN A 2 -2.18 19.14 -1.80
C ASN A 2 -2.58 19.33 -0.32
N PRO A 3 -3.88 19.42 0.05
CA PRO A 3 -4.30 20.00 1.33
C PRO A 3 -4.16 19.07 2.55
N GLY A 4 -3.38 17.99 2.47
CA GLY A 4 -3.31 16.95 3.50
C GLY A 4 -1.93 16.71 4.14
N CYS A 5 -0.92 17.52 3.83
CA CYS A 5 0.44 17.35 4.36
C CYS A 5 0.63 18.20 5.63
N SER A 6 0.82 17.55 6.78
CA SER A 6 1.16 18.21 8.06
C SER A 6 2.66 18.07 8.34
N LEU A 7 3.32 19.17 8.72
CA LEU A 7 4.74 19.23 9.04
C LEU A 7 4.95 19.05 10.55
N PHE A 8 5.53 17.93 10.96
CA PHE A 8 6.20 17.82 12.26
C PHE A 8 7.73 17.93 12.05
N PRO A 9 8.51 18.38 13.05
CA PRO A 9 9.94 18.69 12.90
C PRO A 9 10.82 17.52 12.40
N SER A 10 10.29 16.30 12.38
CA SER A 10 11.03 15.08 12.02
C SER A 10 10.28 14.15 11.05
N LEU A 11 9.05 14.46 10.65
CA LEU A 11 8.20 13.54 9.87
C LEU A 11 7.20 14.33 9.00
N LEU A 12 7.15 13.99 7.70
CA LEU A 12 6.12 14.48 6.79
C LEU A 12 5.04 13.40 6.60
N LEU A 13 3.85 13.64 7.16
CA LEU A 13 2.67 12.79 6.95
C LEU A 13 1.78 13.47 5.91
N CYS A 14 1.55 12.81 4.77
CA CYS A 14 0.56 13.27 3.80
C CYS A 14 -0.67 12.36 3.85
N GLN A 15 -1.80 12.94 4.24
CA GLN A 15 -3.10 12.28 4.27
C GLN A 15 -3.83 12.58 2.96
N SER A 16 -4.25 11.55 2.21
CA SER A 16 -5.15 11.74 1.07
C SER A 16 -6.59 11.68 1.60
N GLN A 17 -7.27 12.83 1.68
CA GLN A 17 -8.70 12.88 2.00
C GLN A 17 -9.55 12.91 0.73
N SER A 18 -10.30 11.84 0.47
CA SER A 18 -11.37 11.80 -0.53
C SER A 18 -12.71 12.16 0.11
N ARG A 19 -13.56 12.94 -0.58
CA ARG A 19 -14.86 13.37 -0.05
C ARG A 19 -15.84 12.20 -0.04
N GLY A 20 -15.99 11.57 1.14
CA GLY A 20 -16.97 10.52 1.42
C GLY A 20 -16.34 9.34 2.17
N GLN A 21 -16.14 9.49 3.49
CA GLN A 21 -15.95 8.46 4.54
C GLN A 21 -14.94 7.31 4.33
N PHE A 22 -13.94 7.40 3.45
CA PHE A 22 -12.87 6.39 3.36
C PHE A 22 -11.49 7.00 3.22
N THR A 23 -10.55 6.57 4.07
CA THR A 23 -9.17 7.04 4.03
C THR A 23 -8.20 5.87 4.01
N VAL A 24 -7.21 5.95 3.13
CA VAL A 24 -6.01 5.09 3.13
C VAL A 24 -4.87 5.88 3.73
N THR A 25 -4.20 5.32 4.72
CA THR A 25 -3.03 5.91 5.38
C THR A 25 -1.80 5.07 5.08
N GLN A 26 -0.80 5.71 4.48
CA GLN A 26 0.51 5.14 4.20
C GLN A 26 1.62 6.12 4.64
N PRO A 27 2.83 5.64 4.93
CA PRO A 27 3.96 6.53 5.15
C PRO A 27 4.27 7.33 3.88
N GLY A 28 4.54 8.64 4.02
CA GLY A 28 4.72 9.53 2.87
C GLY A 28 6.02 9.30 2.12
N VAL A 29 7.16 9.28 2.82
CA VAL A 29 8.48 8.97 2.25
C VAL A 29 9.25 8.15 3.26
N VAL A 30 9.87 7.08 2.78
CA VAL A 30 10.70 6.17 3.57
C VAL A 30 12.04 5.98 2.86
N ARG A 31 13.12 5.81 3.61
CA ARG A 31 14.49 5.64 3.08
C ARG A 31 15.16 4.46 3.76
N PHE A 32 15.85 3.63 2.99
CA PHE A 32 16.54 2.43 3.45
C PHE A 32 17.85 2.26 2.70
N ALA A 33 18.80 1.57 3.31
CA ALA A 33 20.04 1.18 2.67
C ALA A 33 19.86 -0.12 1.88
N VAL A 34 20.72 -0.29 0.86
CA VAL A 34 20.79 -1.54 0.10
C VAL A 34 21.12 -2.70 1.04
N GLY A 35 20.39 -3.80 0.91
CA GLY A 35 20.50 -4.99 1.76
C GLY A 35 19.62 -4.97 3.01
N GLU A 36 19.04 -3.82 3.38
CA GLU A 36 18.09 -3.75 4.52
C GLU A 36 16.73 -4.37 4.17
N SER A 37 15.95 -4.64 5.21
CA SER A 37 14.54 -5.03 5.06
C SER A 37 13.64 -3.87 5.49
N VAL A 38 12.62 -3.57 4.69
CA VAL A 38 11.62 -2.53 4.95
C VAL A 38 10.23 -3.14 5.05
N SER A 39 9.41 -2.54 5.91
CA SER A 39 7.96 -2.74 5.90
C SER A 39 7.23 -1.42 5.61
N ILE A 40 6.29 -1.45 4.67
CA ILE A 40 5.41 -0.35 4.27
C ILE A 40 4.01 -0.70 4.75
N SER A 41 3.45 0.13 5.63
CA SER A 41 2.10 -0.07 6.15
C SER A 41 1.04 0.58 5.24
N CYS A 42 -0.14 -0.01 5.24
CA CYS A 42 -1.36 0.47 4.61
C CYS A 42 -2.52 0.27 5.58
N ARG A 43 -3.07 1.37 6.09
CA ARG A 43 -4.20 1.33 7.01
C ARG A 43 -5.42 1.99 6.38
N THR A 44 -6.52 1.24 6.29
CA THR A 44 -7.80 1.75 5.80
C THR A 44 -8.69 2.16 6.98
N SER A 45 -9.59 3.12 6.78
CA SER A 45 -10.56 3.52 7.82
C SER A 45 -11.58 2.43 8.16
N GLU A 46 -11.79 1.50 7.23
CA GLU A 46 -12.79 0.45 7.30
C GLU A 46 -12.22 -0.87 6.77
N ASN A 47 -12.83 -1.99 7.12
CA ASN A 47 -12.34 -3.29 6.70
C ASN A 47 -12.39 -3.46 5.17
N VAL A 48 -11.33 -4.02 4.63
CA VAL A 48 -11.23 -4.43 3.22
C VAL A 48 -12.15 -5.62 2.99
N PHE A 49 -12.91 -5.56 1.90
CA PHE A 49 -13.83 -6.61 1.49
C PHE A 49 -13.13 -7.97 1.39
N VAL A 50 -13.82 -9.02 1.83
CA VAL A 50 -13.34 -10.40 1.81
C VAL A 50 -14.15 -11.20 0.80
N TYR A 51 -13.45 -11.88 -0.11
CA TYR A 51 -14.06 -12.84 -1.02
C TYR A 51 -13.33 -14.17 -0.93
N ASN A 52 -14.08 -15.26 -0.73
CA ASN A 52 -13.53 -16.61 -0.55
C ASN A 52 -12.42 -16.70 0.50
N GLY A 53 -12.53 -15.92 1.59
CA GLY A 53 -11.55 -15.90 2.68
C GLY A 53 -10.33 -15.01 2.43
N TYR A 54 -10.27 -14.26 1.33
CA TYR A 54 -9.15 -13.37 1.00
C TYR A 54 -9.58 -11.91 0.97
N HIS A 55 -8.81 -11.04 1.64
CA HIS A 55 -8.99 -9.59 1.55
C HIS A 55 -8.63 -9.09 0.15
N ARG A 56 -9.50 -8.30 -0.46
CA ARG A 56 -9.30 -7.67 -1.76
C ARG A 56 -8.42 -6.43 -1.65
N LEU A 57 -7.16 -6.66 -1.30
CA LEU A 57 -6.10 -5.66 -1.30
C LEU A 57 -4.96 -6.11 -2.21
N SER A 58 -4.42 -5.15 -2.95
CA SER A 58 -3.28 -5.33 -3.83
C SER A 58 -2.20 -4.29 -3.53
N TRP A 59 -0.94 -4.68 -3.68
CA TRP A 59 0.20 -3.78 -3.58
C TRP A 59 0.78 -3.51 -4.96
N TYR A 60 1.13 -2.26 -5.22
CA TYR A 60 1.72 -1.83 -6.49
C TYR A 60 3.04 -1.12 -6.26
N GLN A 61 3.93 -1.27 -7.24
CA GLN A 61 5.14 -0.48 -7.43
C GLN A 61 4.97 0.39 -8.67
N GLN A 62 5.27 1.67 -8.57
CA GLN A 62 5.29 2.58 -9.71
C GLN A 62 6.62 3.31 -9.76
N LYS A 63 7.36 3.10 -10.85
CA LYS A 63 8.57 3.85 -11.18
C LYS A 63 8.21 5.06 -12.04
N ASP A 64 9.06 6.08 -12.01
CA ASP A 64 8.86 7.28 -12.80
C ASP A 64 8.78 6.96 -14.29
N GLY A 65 7.70 7.37 -14.95
CA GLY A 65 7.46 7.11 -16.37
C GLY A 65 6.99 5.68 -16.71
N GLU A 66 6.84 4.79 -15.73
CA GLU A 66 6.36 3.43 -15.94
C GLU A 66 4.89 3.26 -15.47
N SER A 67 4.20 2.30 -16.09
CA SER A 67 2.88 1.87 -15.63
C SER A 67 2.99 1.14 -14.28
N PRO A 68 2.03 1.29 -13.35
CA PRO A 68 2.06 0.56 -12.09
C PRO A 68 2.13 -0.96 -12.27
N LYS A 69 3.04 -1.60 -11.53
CA LYS A 69 3.26 -3.04 -11.52
C LYS A 69 2.69 -3.64 -10.24
N GLN A 70 1.82 -4.63 -10.36
CA GLN A 70 1.26 -5.35 -9.22
C GLN A 70 2.30 -6.28 -8.60
N LEU A 71 2.54 -6.15 -7.30
CA LEU A 71 3.50 -6.97 -6.54
C LEU A 71 2.78 -8.13 -5.84
N ILE A 72 1.74 -7.78 -5.08
CA ILE A 72 0.96 -8.69 -4.23
C ILE A 72 -0.52 -8.45 -4.53
N TYR A 73 -1.32 -9.51 -4.52
CA TYR A 73 -2.78 -9.45 -4.55
C TYR A 73 -3.37 -10.34 -3.46
N SER A 74 -4.67 -10.20 -3.21
CA SER A 74 -5.35 -10.94 -2.15
C SER A 74 -4.64 -10.78 -0.78
N ALA A 75 -4.12 -9.57 -0.51
CA ALA A 75 -3.30 -9.17 0.63
C ALA A 75 -1.93 -9.86 0.81
N SER A 76 -1.79 -11.12 0.44
CA SER A 76 -0.59 -11.93 0.73
C SER A 76 -0.08 -12.78 -0.44
N THR A 77 -0.81 -12.83 -1.56
CA THR A 77 -0.42 -13.66 -2.70
C THR A 77 0.51 -12.90 -3.64
N GLN A 78 1.72 -13.39 -3.81
CA GLN A 78 2.69 -12.77 -4.72
C GLN A 78 2.28 -12.95 -6.18
N GLN A 79 2.37 -11.89 -6.96
CA GLN A 79 2.13 -11.93 -8.41
C GLN A 79 3.25 -12.71 -9.12
N SER A 80 2.92 -13.43 -10.18
CA SER A 80 3.90 -14.21 -10.93
C SER A 80 5.00 -13.30 -11.54
N GLY A 81 6.25 -13.75 -11.47
CA GLY A 81 7.42 -12.99 -11.95
C GLY A 81 7.88 -11.87 -11.01
N ILE A 82 7.29 -11.75 -9.82
CA ILE A 82 7.79 -10.86 -8.77
C ILE A 82 8.83 -11.60 -7.92
N PRO A 83 9.96 -10.98 -7.55
CA PRO A 83 10.95 -11.60 -6.69
C PRO A 83 10.40 -11.99 -5.32
N SER A 84 10.80 -13.15 -4.78
CA SER A 84 10.34 -13.67 -3.48
C SER A 84 10.61 -12.75 -2.29
N ARG A 85 11.51 -11.76 -2.45
CA ARG A 85 11.80 -10.74 -1.44
C ARG A 85 10.62 -9.83 -1.09
N PHE A 86 9.62 -9.73 -1.98
CA PHE A 86 8.39 -8.98 -1.75
C PHE A 86 7.34 -9.89 -1.10
N THR A 87 6.87 -9.55 0.09
CA THR A 87 5.83 -10.32 0.81
C THR A 87 4.75 -9.40 1.33
N GLY A 88 3.50 -9.84 1.27
CA GLY A 88 2.36 -9.09 1.82
C GLY A 88 1.76 -9.81 3.03
N SER A 89 1.28 -9.04 3.99
CA SER A 89 0.62 -9.53 5.19
C SER A 89 -0.46 -8.56 5.68
N GLY A 90 -1.24 -9.02 6.67
CA GLY A 90 -2.28 -8.22 7.31
C GLY A 90 -3.69 -8.70 6.99
N SER A 91 -4.65 -8.04 7.62
CA SER A 91 -6.07 -8.38 7.54
C SER A 91 -6.93 -7.20 7.96
N ASN A 92 -8.23 -7.31 7.68
CA ASN A 92 -9.23 -6.31 8.01
C ASN A 92 -8.88 -4.93 7.43
N SER A 93 -8.30 -4.05 8.22
CA SER A 93 -7.97 -2.67 7.85
C SER A 93 -6.49 -2.32 8.00
N ASP A 94 -5.62 -3.30 8.33
CA ASP A 94 -4.20 -3.08 8.54
C ASP A 94 -3.37 -4.10 7.75
N PHE A 95 -2.58 -3.59 6.81
CA PHE A 95 -1.81 -4.38 5.85
C PHE A 95 -0.38 -3.90 5.77
N THR A 96 0.52 -4.80 5.45
CA THR A 96 1.95 -4.52 5.34
C THR A 96 2.53 -5.17 4.09
N LEU A 97 3.34 -4.42 3.35
CA LEU A 97 4.26 -4.92 2.35
C LEU A 97 5.66 -4.95 2.95
N THR A 98 6.30 -6.11 2.94
CA THR A 98 7.69 -6.27 3.36
C THR A 98 8.56 -6.55 2.15
N ILE A 99 9.69 -5.83 2.06
CA ILE A 99 10.71 -6.02 1.04
C ILE A 99 12.01 -6.36 1.78
N SER A 100 12.51 -7.59 1.61
CA SER A 100 13.77 -8.01 2.21
C SER A 100 14.95 -7.79 1.24
N GLY A 101 16.10 -7.38 1.76
CA GLY A 101 17.29 -7.19 0.94
C GLY A 101 17.08 -6.15 -0.17
N ILE A 102 16.73 -4.92 0.22
CA ILE A 102 16.45 -3.80 -0.68
C ILE A 102 17.57 -3.64 -1.71
N GLN A 103 17.17 -3.40 -2.96
CA GLN A 103 18.06 -3.20 -4.09
C GLN A 103 17.89 -1.79 -4.66
N ALA A 104 18.85 -1.31 -5.45
CA ALA A 104 18.79 0.05 -6.00
C ALA A 104 17.58 0.26 -6.92
N GLU A 105 17.20 -0.80 -7.64
CA GLU A 105 16.03 -0.88 -8.51
C GLU A 105 14.68 -0.89 -7.79
N ASP A 106 14.68 -1.01 -6.44
CA ASP A 106 13.46 -0.94 -5.62
C ASP A 106 13.06 0.52 -5.32
N ALA A 107 13.85 1.52 -5.73
CA ALA A 107 13.47 2.93 -5.65
C ALA A 107 12.23 3.21 -6.53
N ALA A 108 11.07 3.43 -5.90
CA ALA A 108 9.78 3.61 -6.55
C ALA A 108 8.74 4.19 -5.57
N VAL A 109 7.57 4.58 -6.09
CA VAL A 109 6.37 4.83 -5.30
C VAL A 109 5.66 3.50 -5.05
N TYR A 110 5.27 3.25 -3.81
CA TYR A 110 4.52 2.07 -3.41
C TYR A 110 3.18 2.46 -2.82
N TYR A 111 2.11 1.85 -3.31
CA TYR A 111 0.77 2.09 -2.79
C TYR A 111 -0.02 0.78 -2.67
N CYS A 112 -0.93 0.74 -1.70
CA CYS A 112 -1.94 -0.29 -1.62
C CYS A 112 -3.20 0.19 -2.34
N GLN A 113 -3.90 -0.74 -2.99
CA GLN A 113 -5.25 -0.51 -3.47
C GLN A 113 -6.17 -1.49 -2.78
N SER A 114 -7.24 -0.99 -2.18
CA SER A 114 -8.24 -1.80 -1.49
C SER A 114 -9.60 -1.67 -2.13
N TYR A 115 -10.35 -2.77 -2.05
CA TYR A 115 -11.76 -2.82 -2.41
C TYR A 115 -12.62 -2.96 -1.17
N HIS A 116 -13.69 -2.18 -1.09
CA HIS A 116 -14.62 -2.16 0.02
C HIS A 116 -16.06 -2.39 -0.47
N GLU A 117 -16.86 -3.15 0.28
CA GLU A 117 -18.31 -3.30 0.06
C GLU A 117 -19.07 -2.68 1.22
N ILE A 118 -19.86 -1.65 0.95
CA ILE A 118 -20.46 -0.80 1.99
C ILE A 118 -21.84 -0.38 1.54
N ASN A 119 -22.85 -0.68 2.34
CA ASN A 119 -24.25 -0.44 1.98
C ASN A 119 -24.58 -1.01 0.58
N SER A 120 -24.02 -2.18 0.24
CA SER A 120 -24.12 -2.82 -1.08
C SER A 120 -23.54 -2.02 -2.26
N GLN A 121 -22.65 -1.07 -1.99
CA GLN A 121 -21.86 -0.35 -2.99
C GLN A 121 -20.39 -0.75 -2.91
N TYR A 122 -19.76 -0.79 -4.07
CA TYR A 122 -18.37 -1.20 -4.22
C TYR A 122 -17.47 0.00 -4.49
N LEU A 123 -16.42 0.17 -3.66
CA LEU A 123 -15.50 1.31 -3.73
C LEU A 123 -14.05 0.83 -3.85
N PHE A 124 -13.26 1.53 -4.67
CA PHE A 124 -11.81 1.38 -4.74
C PHE A 124 -11.13 2.58 -4.10
N THR A 125 -10.11 2.31 -3.28
CA THR A 125 -9.27 3.35 -2.67
C THR A 125 -7.79 3.04 -2.87
N GLN A 126 -6.99 4.10 -3.05
CA GLN A 126 -5.55 4.08 -3.27
C GLN A 126 -4.92 5.29 -2.59
#